data_AF-A0A914IF14-F1
#
_entry.id   AF-A0A914IF14-F1
#
_cell.length_a   1.000
_cell.length_b   1.000
_cell.length_c   1.000
_cell.angle_alpha   90.00
_cell.angle_beta   90.00
_cell.angle_gamma   90.00
#
_symmetry.space_group_name_H-M   'P 1'
#
loop_
_entity.id
_entity.type
_entity.pdbx_description
1 polymer ?
#
loop_
_entity_poly.entity_id
_entity_poly.type
_entity_poly.pdbx_seq_one_letter_code
_entity_poly.pdbx_strand_id
1 'polypeptide(L)'
;MESEIDACEQMTSWEQIYQAETIHGSTAVLAQNEESGPQVFYAVRCRSEFSPCRGIKAGIVSRCETRFNPTTAIVVDKSAPNGIRWEVVLIAGQCVCTESFVNLTNTFT
;
A
#
# COMPACT_ATOMS: atom_id res chain seq x y z
N MET A 1 6.75 2.33 30.76
CA MET A 1 6.74 2.57 29.29
C MET A 1 5.86 1.49 28.71
N GLU A 2 4.62 1.82 28.34
CA GLU A 2 3.80 0.92 27.54
C GLU A 2 4.37 0.96 26.12
N SER A 3 4.82 -0.19 25.62
CA SER A 3 5.12 -0.33 24.20
C SER A 3 3.78 -0.38 23.47
N GLU A 4 3.48 0.60 22.62
CA GLU A 4 2.38 0.49 21.68
C GLU A 4 2.61 -0.78 20.85
N ILE A 5 1.66 -1.70 20.89
CA ILE A 5 1.73 -2.95 20.14
C ILE A 5 0.85 -2.78 18.90
N ASP A 6 1.47 -2.73 17.73
CA ASP A 6 0.74 -2.70 16.47
C ASP A 6 -0.13 -3.96 16.31
N ALA A 7 -1.37 -3.78 15.86
CA ALA A 7 -2.26 -4.89 15.52
C ALA A 7 -1.71 -5.71 14.34
N CYS A 8 -0.98 -5.06 13.43
CA CYS A 8 -0.31 -5.65 12.29
C CYS A 8 1.12 -5.12 12.22
N GLU A 9 2.11 -6.02 12.24
CA GLU A 9 3.51 -5.60 12.13
C GLU A 9 3.79 -5.02 10.75
N GLN A 10 4.44 -3.86 10.72
CA GLN A 10 4.79 -3.16 9.49
C GLN A 10 6.31 -3.18 9.21
N MET A 11 6.65 -2.94 7.95
CA MET A 11 8.01 -2.66 7.51
C MET A 11 8.03 -1.42 6.63
N THR A 12 9.09 -0.64 6.77
CA THR A 12 9.26 0.62 6.06
C THR A 12 10.55 0.59 5.26
N SER A 13 10.52 1.05 4.02
CA SER A 13 11.75 1.18 3.21
C SER A 13 11.65 2.30 2.18
N TRP A 14 12.80 2.78 1.70
CA TRP A 14 12.87 3.66 0.54
C TRP A 14 13.01 2.82 -0.72
N GLU A 15 12.00 2.86 -1.59
CA GLU A 15 11.91 2.00 -2.78
C GLU A 15 12.10 2.81 -4.07
N GLN A 16 12.86 2.26 -5.00
CA GLN A 16 12.91 2.73 -6.39
C GLN A 16 11.79 2.02 -7.16
N ILE A 17 10.82 2.78 -7.64
CA ILE A 17 9.64 2.26 -8.31
C ILE A 17 9.66 2.70 -9.76
N TYR A 18 9.55 1.75 -10.69
CA TYR A 18 9.60 2.01 -12.13
C TYR A 18 8.21 2.06 -12.78
N GLN A 19 7.24 1.39 -12.16
CA GLN A 19 5.85 1.39 -12.58
C GLN A 19 4.95 1.39 -11.35
N ALA A 20 3.86 2.14 -11.42
CA ALA A 20 2.84 2.18 -10.37
C ALA A 20 1.45 2.32 -10.99
N GLU A 21 0.44 1.85 -10.27
CA GLU A 21 -0.95 2.10 -10.62
C GLU A 21 -1.29 3.57 -10.35
N THR A 22 -2.07 4.21 -11.22
CA THR A 22 -2.62 5.55 -11.00
C THR A 22 -3.89 5.46 -10.17
N ILE A 23 -4.36 6.60 -9.65
CA ILE A 23 -5.69 6.68 -9.01
C ILE A 23 -6.86 6.33 -9.96
N HIS A 24 -6.60 6.25 -11.27
CA HIS A 24 -7.58 5.89 -12.29
C HIS A 24 -7.55 4.39 -12.65
N GLY A 25 -6.71 3.60 -11.97
CA GLY A 25 -6.59 2.15 -12.21
C GLY A 25 -5.73 1.77 -13.41
N SER A 26 -5.06 2.73 -14.05
CA SER A 26 -4.14 2.48 -15.15
C SER A 26 -2.71 2.32 -14.63
N THR A 27 -1.88 1.51 -15.28
CA THR A 27 -0.44 1.48 -14.95
C THR A 27 0.30 2.64 -15.62
N ALA A 28 1.08 3.39 -14.86
CA ALA A 28 1.97 4.44 -15.36
C ALA A 28 3.44 4.03 -15.22
N VAL A 29 4.26 4.39 -16.21
CA VAL A 29 5.72 4.24 -16.17
C VAL A 29 6.32 5.49 -15.54
N LEU A 30 7.05 5.33 -14.45
CA LEU A 30 7.69 6.43 -13.73
C LEU A 30 8.92 6.91 -14.49
N ALA A 31 8.98 8.21 -14.75
CA ALA A 31 10.09 8.83 -15.44
C ALA A 31 11.40 8.59 -14.67
N GLN A 32 12.44 8.20 -15.41
CA GLN A 32 13.79 8.05 -14.88
C GLN A 32 14.62 9.16 -15.50
N ASN A 33 15.45 9.82 -14.71
CA ASN A 33 16.39 10.82 -15.20
C ASN A 33 17.81 10.31 -14.92
N GLU A 34 18.65 10.26 -15.95
CA GLU A 34 20.06 9.88 -15.81
C GLU A 34 20.84 10.87 -14.93
N GLU A 35 20.44 12.15 -14.90
CA GLU A 35 21.10 13.19 -14.10
C GLU A 35 20.59 13.26 -12.65
N SER A 36 19.28 13.14 -12.43
CA SER A 36 18.68 13.27 -11.08
C SER A 36 18.42 11.93 -10.39
N GLY A 37 18.74 10.82 -11.04
CA GLY A 37 18.52 9.48 -10.51
C GLY A 37 17.05 9.03 -10.52
N PRO A 38 16.77 7.81 -10.03
CA PRO A 38 15.44 7.26 -9.98
C PRO A 38 14.57 8.00 -8.95
N GLN A 39 13.27 8.11 -9.24
CA GLN A 39 12.30 8.57 -8.24
C GLN A 39 12.19 7.54 -7.11
N VAL A 40 12.36 7.99 -5.86
CA VAL A 40 12.35 7.14 -4.67
C VAL A 40 11.15 7.47 -3.81
N PHE A 41 10.46 6.44 -3.30
CA PHE A 41 9.26 6.58 -2.49
C PHE A 41 9.45 5.93 -1.12
N TYR A 42 8.89 6.55 -0.09
CA TYR A 42 8.81 5.92 1.23
C TYR A 42 7.64 4.93 1.26
N ALA A 43 7.94 3.64 1.39
CA ALA A 43 6.97 2.56 1.29
C ALA A 43 6.61 1.95 2.66
N VAL A 44 5.32 1.98 2.93
CA VAL A 44 4.46 1.34 3.95
C VAL A 44 3.99 -0.10 3.67
N ARG A 45 4.59 -1.19 4.17
CA ARG A 45 4.07 -2.57 3.91
C ARG A 45 3.77 -3.35 5.18
N CYS A 46 2.79 -4.25 5.12
CA CYS A 46 2.66 -5.28 6.15
C CYS A 46 3.84 -6.24 6.09
N ARG A 47 4.40 -6.57 7.26
CA ARG A 47 5.45 -7.58 7.38
C ARG A 47 4.93 -8.99 7.05
N SER A 48 3.66 -9.25 7.38
CA SER A 48 2.98 -10.51 7.06
C SER A 48 1.60 -10.22 6.50
N GLU A 49 1.52 -10.18 5.16
CA GLU A 49 0.29 -9.94 4.43
C GLU A 49 -0.74 -11.05 4.70
N PHE A 50 -2.00 -10.68 4.87
CA PHE A 50 -3.14 -11.55 5.14
C PHE A 50 -3.06 -12.36 6.45
N SER A 51 -2.12 -12.05 7.34
CA SER A 51 -2.05 -12.66 8.67
C SER A 51 -3.18 -12.16 9.58
N PRO A 52 -3.68 -12.97 10.53
CA PRO A 52 -4.65 -12.50 11.52
C PRO A 52 -4.09 -11.35 12.35
N CYS A 53 -4.89 -10.33 12.61
CA CYS A 53 -4.45 -9.19 13.40
C CYS A 53 -4.32 -9.57 14.88
N ARG A 54 -3.31 -9.00 15.54
CA ARG A 54 -3.08 -9.15 16.98
C ARG A 54 -4.17 -8.43 17.78
N GLY A 55 -4.65 -9.08 18.85
CA GLY A 55 -5.60 -8.49 19.79
C GLY A 55 -7.08 -8.54 19.37
N ILE A 56 -7.39 -9.19 18.25
CA ILE A 56 -8.79 -9.36 17.80
C ILE A 56 -9.50 -10.46 18.59
N LYS A 57 -10.77 -10.20 18.95
CA LYS A 57 -11.61 -11.14 19.71
C LYS A 57 -11.90 -12.41 18.92
N ALA A 58 -12.04 -13.52 19.63
CA ALA A 58 -12.49 -14.79 19.06
C ALA A 58 -13.83 -14.61 18.33
N GLY A 59 -13.97 -15.26 17.16
CA GLY A 59 -15.17 -15.17 16.31
C GLY A 59 -15.16 -14.04 15.29
N ILE A 60 -14.18 -13.13 15.33
CA ILE A 60 -13.95 -12.12 14.28
C ILE A 60 -12.85 -12.64 13.35
N VAL A 61 -13.13 -12.69 12.05
CA VAL A 61 -12.11 -12.98 11.05
C VAL A 61 -11.43 -11.67 10.69
N SER A 62 -10.16 -11.55 11.04
CA SER A 62 -9.35 -10.37 10.74
C SER A 62 -8.16 -10.71 9.85
N ARG A 63 -7.66 -9.72 9.11
CA ARG A 63 -6.47 -9.86 8.27
C ARG A 63 -5.73 -8.54 8.12
N CYS A 64 -4.41 -8.62 8.18
CA CYS A 64 -3.51 -7.51 7.90
C CYS A 64 -3.38 -7.29 6.38
N GLU A 65 -3.59 -6.06 5.93
CA GLU A 65 -3.53 -5.69 4.51
C GLU A 65 -2.70 -4.42 4.30
N THR A 66 -1.81 -4.46 3.32
CA THR A 66 -1.12 -3.29 2.82
C THR A 66 -2.11 -2.43 2.04
N ARG A 67 -2.29 -1.16 2.45
CA ARG A 67 -3.05 -0.17 1.67
C ARG A 67 -2.09 0.79 0.99
N PHE A 68 -2.57 1.30 -0.13
CA PHE A 68 -1.82 2.23 -0.97
C PHE A 68 -2.28 3.65 -0.68
N ASN A 69 -1.32 4.57 -0.65
CA ASN A 69 -1.56 6.00 -0.52
C ASN A 69 -1.34 6.66 -1.89
N PRO A 70 -2.19 7.63 -2.26
CA PRO A 70 -1.93 8.46 -3.42
C PRO A 70 -0.73 9.36 -3.16
N THR A 71 0.18 9.43 -4.13
CA THR A 71 1.32 10.35 -4.11
C THR A 71 1.61 10.85 -5.51
N THR A 72 2.21 12.02 -5.60
CA THR A 72 2.52 12.65 -6.88
C THR A 72 3.84 12.12 -7.43
N ALA A 73 3.89 11.77 -8.71
CA ALA A 73 5.10 11.32 -9.38
C ALA A 73 5.17 11.83 -10.83
N ILE A 74 6.38 11.87 -11.37
CA ILE A 74 6.61 12.18 -12.78
C ILE A 74 6.51 10.88 -13.57
N VAL A 75 5.65 10.84 -14.58
CA VAL A 75 5.42 9.67 -15.42
C VAL A 75 5.78 9.96 -16.87
N VAL A 76 6.14 8.92 -17.61
CA VAL A 76 6.39 8.99 -19.06
C VAL A 76 5.05 9.12 -19.78
N ASP A 77 4.91 10.16 -20.61
CA ASP A 77 3.74 10.39 -21.44
C ASP A 77 4.16 10.98 -22.79
N LYS A 78 4.06 10.16 -23.84
CA LYS A 78 4.44 10.55 -25.21
C LYS A 78 3.54 11.62 -25.81
N SER A 79 2.37 11.89 -25.22
CA SER A 79 1.47 12.96 -25.65
C SER A 79 1.84 14.33 -25.05
N ALA A 80 2.67 14.35 -24.00
CA ALA A 80 3.12 15.58 -23.37
C ALA A 80 4.29 16.23 -24.15
N PRO A 81 4.38 17.58 -24.23
CA PRO A 81 5.42 18.27 -25.01
C PRO A 81 6.87 17.90 -24.66
N ASN A 82 7.13 17.54 -23.41
CA ASN A 82 8.44 17.12 -22.90
C ASN A 82 8.53 15.60 -22.64
N GLY A 83 7.55 14.81 -23.13
CA GLY A 83 7.52 13.37 -22.97
C GLY A 83 7.22 12.87 -21.54
N ILE A 84 6.90 13.79 -20.62
CA ILE A 84 6.62 13.51 -19.21
C ILE A 84 5.46 14.35 -18.69
N ARG A 85 4.78 13.90 -17.65
CA ARG A 85 3.82 14.71 -16.91
C ARG A 85 3.76 14.32 -15.44
N TRP A 86 3.19 15.18 -14.62
CA TRP A 86 2.80 14.83 -13.25
C TRP A 86 1.55 13.96 -13.26
N GLU A 87 1.54 12.95 -12.41
CA GLU A 87 0.40 12.04 -12.20
C GLU A 87 0.33 11.62 -10.74
N VAL A 88 -0.86 11.26 -10.26
CA VAL A 88 -1.05 10.67 -8.94
C VAL A 88 -1.01 9.15 -9.06
N VAL A 89 -0.02 8.55 -8.40
CA VAL A 89 0.21 7.10 -8.35
C VAL A 89 -0.03 6.52 -6.96
N LEU A 90 -0.28 5.23 -6.90
CA LEU A 90 -0.56 4.46 -5.70
C LEU A 90 0.71 3.75 -5.23
N ILE A 91 1.22 4.14 -4.05
CA ILE A 91 2.38 3.52 -3.41
C ILE A 91 1.95 2.89 -2.08
N ALA A 92 2.51 1.72 -1.74
CA ALA A 92 2.26 1.08 -0.46
C ALA A 92 2.56 2.07 0.67
N GLY A 93 1.57 2.35 1.52
CA GLY A 93 1.62 3.51 2.42
C GLY A 93 1.25 3.23 3.87
N GLN A 94 0.65 2.07 4.14
CA GLN A 94 0.23 1.68 5.50
C GLN A 94 -0.09 0.18 5.55
N CYS A 95 0.07 -0.42 6.73
CA CYS A 95 -0.45 -1.74 7.04
C CYS A 95 -1.66 -1.59 7.97
N VAL A 96 -2.82 -2.10 7.58
CA VAL A 96 -4.05 -1.96 8.36
C VAL A 96 -4.62 -3.32 8.73
N CYS A 97 -5.27 -3.39 9.89
CA CYS A 97 -6.14 -4.51 10.20
C CYS A 97 -7.50 -4.31 9.55
N THR A 98 -7.99 -5.32 8.84
CA THR A 98 -9.37 -5.38 8.37
C THR A 98 -10.12 -6.50 9.07
N GLU A 99 -11.38 -6.26 9.38
CA GLU A 99 -12.27 -7.23 10.04
C GLU A 99 -13.42 -7.57 9.12
N SER A 100 -13.83 -8.83 9.14
CA SER A 100 -15.07 -9.30 8.52
C SER A 100 -15.88 -10.06 9.57
N PHE A 101 -17.13 -9.63 9.74
CA PHE A 101 -18.08 -10.34 10.58
C PHE A 101 -18.56 -11.57 9.83
N VAL A 102 -18.17 -12.75 10.31
CA VAL A 102 -18.85 -13.98 9.93
C VAL A 102 -20.15 -13.96 10.72
N ASN A 103 -21.29 -13.83 10.04
CA ASN A 103 -22.57 -14.13 10.68
C ASN A 103 -22.50 -15.60 11.10
N LEU A 104 -22.24 -15.85 12.38
CA LEU A 104 -22.46 -17.14 13.00
C LEU A 104 -23.97 -17.35 13.06
N THR A 105 -24.58 -17.73 11.93
CA THR A 105 -25.90 -18.34 11.95
C THR A 105 -25.76 -19.67 12.68
N ASN A 106 -26.10 -19.63 13.97
CA ASN A 106 -26.36 -20.73 14.88
C ASN A 106 -26.47 -22.11 14.22
N THR A 107 -25.51 -22.99 14.45
CA THR A 107 -25.80 -24.42 14.59
C THR A 107 -26.06 -24.69 16.06
N PHE A 108 -27.34 -24.62 16.45
CA PHE A 108 -27.83 -25.37 17.60
C PHE A 108 -27.94 -26.84 17.18
N THR A 109 -27.20 -27.71 17.86
CA THR A 109 -27.56 -29.10 18.18
C THR A 109 -26.80 -29.51 19.43
#